data_AF-A0A1X7RQE6-F1
#
_entry.id   AF-A0A1X7RQE6-F1
#
_cell.length_a   1.000
_cell.length_b   1.000
_cell.length_c   1.000
_cell.angle_alpha   90.00
_cell.angle_beta   90.00
_cell.angle_gamma   90.00
#
_symmetry.space_group_name_H-M   'P 1'
#
loop_
_entity.id
_entity.type
_entity.pdbx_description
1 polymer ?
#
loop_
_entity_poly.entity_id
_entity_poly.type
_entity_poly.pdbx_seq_one_letter_code
_entity_poly.pdbx_strand_id
1 'polypeptide(L)'
;MSTPHKLSFQEKLRERLTKRPAIPASRRTACQLEILQSEARSLDAEATRLRDRAIAFAGRAQLTPSPTTPQSARDPLFERGQDAPPSQHETQLAAYNALLEDWRVFELEVEGFEKGFKRFEMLMGGMRKKVGMGPGKAMGANEHEFEKVENAERNLGEKRVGLEEAVKGVPLPVGKGVKGKGRK
;
A
#
# COMPACT_ATOMS: atom_id res chain seq x y z
N MET A 1 6.94 -44.80 45.29
CA MET A 1 5.59 -44.33 45.62
C MET A 1 5.67 -42.81 45.85
N SER A 2 5.37 -41.99 44.83
CA SER A 2 5.44 -40.52 44.97
C SER A 2 4.11 -40.01 45.50
N THR A 3 4.11 -39.39 46.68
CA THR A 3 2.91 -38.82 47.29
C THR A 3 2.50 -37.53 46.56
N PRO A 4 1.20 -37.31 46.28
CA PRO A 4 0.76 -36.10 45.60
C PRO A 4 0.93 -34.90 46.54
N HIS A 5 1.79 -33.96 46.16
CA HIS A 5 2.00 -32.70 46.86
C HIS A 5 0.68 -31.90 46.90
N LYS A 6 0.07 -31.77 48.09
CA LYS A 6 -1.12 -30.95 48.30
C LYS A 6 -0.67 -29.50 48.47
N LEU A 7 -0.79 -28.71 47.40
CA LEU A 7 -0.58 -27.26 47.44
C LEU A 7 -1.44 -26.62 48.54
N SER A 8 -0.83 -25.72 49.32
CA SER A 8 -1.51 -24.96 50.37
C SER A 8 -2.57 -24.02 49.77
N PHE A 9 -3.53 -23.59 50.58
CA PHE A 9 -4.58 -22.67 50.13
C PHE A 9 -4.02 -21.35 49.57
N GLN A 10 -2.95 -20.83 50.17
CA GLN A 10 -2.28 -19.61 49.71
C GLN A 10 -1.57 -19.82 48.37
N GLU A 11 -0.96 -20.98 48.13
CA GLU A 11 -0.35 -21.31 46.84
C GLU A 11 -1.40 -21.48 45.75
N LYS A 12 -2.54 -22.13 46.05
CA LYS A 12 -3.68 -22.23 45.13
C LYS A 12 -4.30 -20.86 44.81
N LEU A 13 -4.37 -19.97 45.80
CA LEU A 13 -4.88 -18.62 45.62
C LEU A 13 -3.92 -17.78 44.76
N ARG A 14 -2.61 -17.87 45.02
CA ARG A 14 -1.58 -17.22 44.20
C ARG A 14 -1.60 -17.74 42.77
N GLU A 15 -1.71 -19.05 42.55
CA GLU A 15 -1.79 -19.64 41.21
C GLU A 15 -3.06 -19.19 40.46
N ARG A 16 -4.19 -19.03 41.16
CA ARG A 16 -5.43 -18.49 40.57
C ARG A 16 -5.36 -17.00 40.26
N LEU A 17 -4.65 -16.22 41.07
CA LEU A 17 -4.47 -14.78 40.88
C LEU A 17 -3.39 -14.45 39.84
N THR A 18 -2.38 -15.31 39.65
CA THR A 18 -1.34 -15.15 38.61
C THR A 18 -1.76 -15.69 37.24
N LYS A 19 -2.77 -16.56 37.18
CA LYS A 19 -3.40 -16.97 35.92
C LYS A 19 -4.14 -15.79 35.32
N ARG A 20 -3.48 -15.09 34.39
CA ARG A 20 -4.15 -14.10 33.52
C ARG A 20 -5.40 -14.76 32.92
N PRO A 21 -6.59 -14.13 33.04
CA PRO A 21 -7.79 -14.69 32.44
C PRO A 21 -7.57 -14.85 30.93
N ALA A 22 -7.76 -16.07 30.44
CA ALA A 22 -7.63 -16.35 29.01
C ALA A 22 -8.68 -15.53 28.26
N ILE A 23 -8.24 -14.67 27.34
CA ILE A 23 -9.16 -13.86 26.53
C ILE A 23 -10.04 -14.82 25.71
N PRO A 24 -11.38 -14.74 25.83
CA PRO A 24 -12.29 -15.58 25.04
C PRO A 24 -11.98 -15.49 23.56
N ALA A 25 -12.09 -16.62 22.85
CA ALA A 25 -11.82 -16.67 21.41
C ALA A 25 -12.72 -15.70 20.63
N SER A 26 -13.96 -15.49 21.07
CA SER A 26 -14.89 -14.51 20.50
C SER A 26 -14.36 -13.07 20.56
N ARG A 27 -13.81 -12.66 21.71
CA ARG A 27 -13.22 -11.32 21.88
C ARG A 27 -11.94 -11.13 21.06
N ARG A 28 -11.10 -12.17 20.96
CA ARG A 28 -9.92 -12.15 20.07
C ARG A 28 -10.32 -12.01 18.60
N THR A 29 -11.40 -12.66 18.19
CA THR A 29 -11.93 -12.61 16.82
C THR A 29 -12.52 -11.22 16.52
N ALA A 30 -13.29 -10.65 17.45
CA ALA A 30 -13.83 -9.30 17.32
C ALA A 30 -12.72 -8.25 17.15
N CYS A 31 -11.66 -8.28 17.97
CA CYS A 31 -10.53 -7.37 17.79
C CYS A 31 -9.81 -7.57 16.44
N GLN A 32 -9.72 -8.81 15.93
CA GLN A 32 -9.14 -9.05 14.60
C GLN A 32 -10.01 -8.45 13.49
N LEU A 33 -11.33 -8.55 13.61
CA LEU A 33 -12.27 -7.92 12.67
C LEU A 33 -12.17 -6.39 12.70
N GLU A 34 -12.10 -5.78 13.89
CA GLU A 34 -11.93 -4.34 14.03
C GLU A 34 -10.63 -3.84 13.36
N ILE A 35 -9.53 -4.57 13.55
CA ILE A 35 -8.25 -4.26 12.88
C ILE A 35 -8.41 -4.34 11.37
N LEU A 36 -9.02 -5.41 10.85
CA LEU A 36 -9.24 -5.56 9.41
C LEU A 36 -10.16 -4.48 8.84
N GLN A 37 -11.20 -4.08 9.56
CA GLN A 37 -12.06 -2.97 9.15
C GLN A 37 -11.29 -1.65 9.10
N SER A 38 -10.43 -1.39 10.09
CA SER A 38 -9.56 -0.20 10.11
C SER A 38 -8.57 -0.22 8.94
N GLU A 39 -7.94 -1.37 8.69
CA GLU A 39 -6.98 -1.54 7.59
C GLU A 39 -7.67 -1.37 6.23
N ALA A 40 -8.86 -1.94 6.05
CA ALA A 40 -9.65 -1.77 4.84
C ALA A 40 -10.00 -0.30 4.57
N ARG A 41 -10.41 0.45 5.60
CA ARG A 41 -10.69 1.90 5.47
C ARG A 41 -9.44 2.71 5.13
N SER A 42 -8.29 2.37 5.71
CA SER A 42 -7.02 3.02 5.41
C SER A 42 -6.62 2.79 3.95
N LEU A 43 -6.68 1.53 3.48
CA LEU A 43 -6.39 1.17 2.10
C LEU A 43 -7.38 1.80 1.12
N ASP A 44 -8.64 1.98 1.51
CA ASP A 44 -9.68 2.58 0.67
C ASP A 44 -9.40 4.06 0.41
N ALA A 45 -9.04 4.80 1.47
CA ALA A 45 -8.63 6.19 1.38
C ALA A 45 -7.33 6.33 0.57
N GLU A 46 -6.37 5.43 0.78
CA GLU A 46 -5.10 5.43 0.05
C GLU A 46 -5.28 5.15 -1.44
N ALA A 47 -6.09 4.14 -1.81
CA ALA A 47 -6.40 3.83 -3.20
C ALA A 47 -7.05 5.02 -3.92
N THR A 48 -7.99 5.68 -3.26
CA THR A 48 -8.66 6.87 -3.79
C THR A 48 -7.67 8.01 -4.00
N ARG A 49 -6.85 8.33 -2.99
CA ARG A 49 -5.80 9.35 -3.05
C ARG A 49 -4.80 9.08 -4.18
N LEU A 50 -4.35 7.84 -4.32
CA LEU A 50 -3.39 7.45 -5.36
C LEU A 50 -4.00 7.56 -6.76
N ARG A 51 -5.28 7.18 -6.92
CA ARG A 51 -6.00 7.30 -8.20
C ARG A 51 -6.11 8.75 -8.63
N ASP A 52 -6.53 9.64 -7.74
CA ASP A 52 -6.65 11.07 -8.04
C ASP A 52 -5.30 11.68 -8.40
N ARG A 53 -4.23 11.27 -7.71
CA ARG A 53 -2.86 11.66 -8.07
C ARG A 53 -2.44 11.14 -9.44
N ALA A 54 -2.75 9.88 -9.79
CA ALA A 54 -2.46 9.34 -11.12
C ALA A 54 -3.15 10.15 -12.23
N ILE A 55 -4.42 10.53 -12.03
CA ILE A 55 -5.17 11.40 -12.95
C ILE A 55 -4.49 12.77 -13.07
N ALA A 56 -4.07 13.36 -11.95
CA ALA A 56 -3.34 14.63 -11.97
C ALA A 56 -1.99 14.51 -12.70
N PHE A 57 -1.27 13.39 -12.55
CA PHE A 57 -0.05 13.11 -13.30
C PHE A 57 -0.31 13.00 -14.81
N ALA A 58 -1.38 12.33 -15.22
CA ALA A 58 -1.77 12.27 -16.62
C ALA A 58 -1.97 13.68 -17.21
N GLY A 59 -2.67 14.57 -16.48
CA GLY A 59 -2.83 15.97 -16.87
C GLY A 59 -1.50 16.73 -16.95
N ARG A 60 -0.64 16.60 -15.94
CA ARG A 60 0.70 17.24 -15.93
C ARG A 60 1.57 16.74 -17.09
N ALA A 61 1.52 15.46 -17.40
CA ALA A 61 2.29 14.87 -18.49
C ALA A 61 1.84 15.36 -19.87
N GLN A 62 0.54 15.61 -20.06
CA GLN A 62 0.03 16.23 -21.29
C GLN A 62 0.52 17.68 -21.46
N LEU A 63 0.66 18.42 -20.36
CA LEU A 63 1.15 19.81 -20.37
C LEU A 63 2.69 19.93 -20.42
N THR A 64 3.41 18.83 -20.19
CA THR A 64 4.88 18.80 -20.15
C THR A 64 5.39 17.93 -21.30
N PRO A 65 5.45 18.46 -22.54
CA PRO A 65 5.86 17.68 -23.69
C PRO A 65 7.28 17.15 -23.50
N SER A 66 7.51 15.91 -23.92
CA SER A 66 8.84 15.30 -23.92
C SER A 66 9.82 16.21 -24.67
N PRO A 67 11.02 16.47 -24.13
CA PRO A 67 11.98 17.36 -24.76
C PRO A 67 12.31 16.84 -26.16
N THR A 68 12.01 17.65 -27.17
CA THR A 68 12.44 17.37 -28.54
C THR A 68 13.96 17.34 -28.59
N THR A 69 14.52 16.40 -29.34
CA THR A 69 15.97 16.33 -29.58
C THR A 69 16.44 17.71 -30.04
N PRO A 70 17.45 18.31 -29.40
CA PRO A 70 17.92 19.62 -29.83
C PRO A 70 18.31 19.53 -31.30
N GLN A 71 17.96 20.55 -32.10
CA GLN A 71 18.44 20.66 -33.46
C GLN A 71 19.97 20.49 -33.43
N SER A 72 20.48 19.59 -34.27
CA SER A 72 21.89 19.18 -34.32
C SER A 72 22.80 20.33 -33.94
N ALA A 73 23.62 20.12 -32.89
CA ALA A 73 24.49 21.14 -32.29
C ALA A 73 25.22 21.91 -33.39
N ARG A 74 24.69 23.09 -33.72
CA ARG A 74 25.46 24.10 -34.45
C ARG A 74 26.42 24.68 -33.43
N ASP A 75 27.68 24.83 -33.83
CA ASP A 75 28.62 25.59 -33.01
C ASP A 75 27.96 26.92 -32.66
N PRO A 76 27.83 27.24 -31.36
CA PRO A 76 27.18 28.47 -30.96
C PRO A 76 28.02 29.63 -31.52
N LEU A 77 27.36 30.56 -32.23
CA LEU A 77 28.05 31.73 -32.80
C LEU A 77 28.77 32.57 -31.74
N PHE A 78 28.37 32.43 -30.47
CA PHE A 78 28.94 33.13 -29.32
C PHE A 78 29.05 32.18 -28.13
N GLU A 79 30.12 32.33 -27.35
CA GLU A 79 30.23 31.65 -26.05
C GLU A 79 29.12 32.13 -25.12
N ARG A 80 28.47 31.20 -24.43
CA ARG A 80 27.46 31.53 -23.45
C ARG A 80 28.13 32.07 -22.19
N GLY A 81 27.83 33.32 -21.82
CA GLY A 81 28.26 33.90 -20.55
C GLY A 81 27.68 33.13 -19.35
N GLN A 82 28.40 33.14 -18.24
CA GLN A 82 28.06 32.39 -17.02
C GLN A 82 26.74 32.85 -16.37
N ASP A 83 26.32 34.09 -16.65
CA ASP A 83 25.08 34.72 -16.15
C ASP A 83 23.91 34.69 -17.17
N ALA A 84 24.06 33.97 -18.30
CA ALA A 84 23.00 33.91 -19.30
C ALA A 84 21.80 33.07 -18.81
N PRO A 85 20.55 33.49 -19.07
CA PRO A 85 19.38 32.72 -18.68
C PRO A 85 19.34 31.34 -19.37
N PRO A 86 18.71 30.34 -18.73
CA PRO A 86 18.56 29.02 -19.33
C PRO A 86 17.78 29.11 -20.64
N SER A 87 18.14 28.25 -21.58
CA SER A 87 17.48 28.16 -22.87
C SER A 87 16.10 27.52 -22.66
N GLN A 88 15.17 27.79 -23.56
CA GLN A 88 13.84 27.17 -23.52
C GLN A 88 13.93 25.63 -23.48
N HIS A 89 14.90 25.04 -24.20
CA HIS A 89 15.16 23.61 -24.17
C HIS A 89 15.65 23.12 -22.80
N GLU A 90 16.58 23.83 -22.15
CA GLU A 90 17.03 23.47 -20.79
C GLU A 90 15.92 23.59 -19.76
N THR A 91 15.08 24.63 -19.87
CA THR A 91 13.90 24.79 -19.01
C THR A 91 12.90 23.65 -19.21
N GLN A 92 12.63 23.27 -20.46
CA GLN A 92 11.74 22.16 -20.79
C GLN A 92 12.30 20.82 -20.29
N LEU A 93 13.61 20.58 -20.47
CA LEU A 93 14.29 19.39 -19.98
C LEU A 93 14.24 19.29 -18.45
N ALA A 94 14.48 20.41 -17.75
CA ALA A 94 14.39 20.46 -16.29
C ALA A 94 12.97 20.16 -15.79
N ALA A 95 11.95 20.76 -16.41
CA ALA A 95 10.55 20.52 -16.07
C ALA A 95 10.14 19.05 -16.30
N TYR A 96 10.57 18.46 -17.42
CA TYR A 96 10.31 17.06 -17.74
C TYR A 96 11.03 16.11 -16.77
N ASN A 97 12.28 16.38 -16.42
CA ASN A 97 13.03 15.57 -15.45
C ASN A 97 12.40 15.63 -14.05
N ALA A 98 11.96 16.81 -13.60
CA ALA A 98 11.25 16.95 -12.33
C ALA A 98 9.95 16.14 -12.32
N LEU A 99 9.20 16.14 -13.43
CA LEU A 99 8.00 15.31 -13.58
C LEU A 99 8.32 13.82 -13.50
N LEU A 100 9.43 13.37 -14.09
CA LEU A 100 9.87 11.97 -14.01
C LEU A 100 10.29 11.56 -12.59
N GLU A 101 10.93 12.45 -11.85
CA GLU A 101 11.29 12.20 -10.45
C GLU A 101 10.05 12.07 -9.56
N ASP A 102 9.12 13.02 -9.69
CA ASP A 102 7.82 12.95 -9.01
C ASP A 102 7.07 11.66 -9.34
N TRP A 103 7.10 11.24 -10.62
CA TRP A 103 6.47 10.01 -11.09
C TRP A 103 7.09 8.77 -10.44
N ARG A 104 8.41 8.69 -10.34
CA ARG A 104 9.10 7.56 -9.68
C ARG A 104 8.75 7.45 -8.20
N VAL A 105 8.65 8.58 -7.50
CA VAL A 105 8.22 8.58 -6.08
C VAL A 105 6.79 8.06 -5.98
N PHE A 106 5.92 8.50 -6.88
CA PHE A 106 4.54 8.01 -6.95
C PHE A 106 4.46 6.50 -7.24
N GLU A 107 5.28 5.96 -8.15
CA GLU A 107 5.35 4.51 -8.41
C GLU A 107 5.71 3.72 -7.14
N LEU A 108 6.62 4.24 -6.31
CA LEU A 108 6.97 3.61 -5.02
C LEU A 108 5.80 3.62 -4.03
N GLU A 109 5.00 4.69 -4.01
CA GLU A 109 3.79 4.76 -3.19
C GLU A 109 2.75 3.72 -3.65
N VAL A 110 2.55 3.58 -4.97
CA VAL A 110 1.66 2.55 -5.54
C VAL A 110 2.16 1.13 -5.20
N GLU A 111 3.47 0.88 -5.26
CA GLU A 111 4.05 -0.39 -4.83
C GLU A 111 3.83 -0.65 -3.32
N GLY A 112 3.93 0.40 -2.50
CA GLY A 112 3.63 0.36 -1.08
C GLY A 112 2.19 -0.05 -0.79
N PHE A 113 1.24 0.57 -1.50
CA PHE A 113 -0.18 0.22 -1.45
C PHE A 113 -0.42 -1.24 -1.86
N GLU A 114 0.16 -1.70 -2.98
CA GLU A 114 0.03 -3.09 -3.44
C GLU A 114 0.56 -4.11 -2.42
N LYS A 115 1.67 -3.80 -1.74
CA LYS A 115 2.17 -4.62 -0.64
C LYS A 115 1.20 -4.62 0.55
N GLY A 116 0.59 -3.48 0.86
CA GLY A 116 -0.46 -3.34 1.88
C GLY A 116 -1.68 -4.20 1.57
N PHE A 117 -2.21 -4.07 0.36
CA PHE A 117 -3.36 -4.83 -0.12
C PHE A 117 -3.12 -6.35 -0.05
N LYS A 118 -1.96 -6.84 -0.50
CA LYS A 118 -1.61 -8.27 -0.40
C LYS A 118 -1.54 -8.78 1.05
N ARG A 119 -1.05 -7.95 1.99
CA ARG A 119 -1.06 -8.32 3.41
C ARG A 119 -2.49 -8.41 3.94
N PHE A 120 -3.34 -7.46 3.57
CA PHE A 120 -4.75 -7.46 3.94
C PHE A 120 -5.47 -8.70 3.39
N GLU A 121 -5.30 -9.05 2.11
CA GLU A 121 -5.84 -10.29 1.51
C GLU A 121 -5.35 -11.56 2.25
N MET A 122 -4.08 -11.60 2.64
CA MET A 122 -3.52 -12.72 3.40
C MET A 122 -4.18 -12.86 4.78
N LEU A 123 -4.39 -11.74 5.48
CA LEU A 123 -5.08 -11.73 6.77
C LEU A 123 -6.54 -12.13 6.62
N MET A 124 -7.22 -11.67 5.57
CA MET A 124 -8.57 -12.08 5.21
C MET A 124 -8.67 -13.58 4.93
N GLY A 125 -7.76 -14.15 4.13
CA GLY A 125 -7.70 -15.59 3.90
C GLY A 125 -7.47 -16.39 5.18
N GLY A 126 -6.66 -15.86 6.11
CA GLY A 126 -6.50 -16.44 7.45
C GLY A 126 -7.78 -16.39 8.28
N MET A 127 -8.55 -15.30 8.19
CA MET A 127 -9.83 -15.16 8.87
C MET A 127 -10.91 -16.05 8.26
N ARG A 128 -11.03 -16.13 6.93
CA ARG A 128 -11.95 -17.05 6.23
C ARG A 128 -11.75 -18.49 6.68
N LYS A 129 -10.50 -18.93 6.87
CA LYS A 129 -10.21 -20.29 7.38
C LYS A 129 -10.65 -20.49 8.84
N LYS A 130 -10.52 -19.46 9.69
CA LYS A 130 -10.97 -19.50 11.08
C LYS A 130 -12.50 -19.48 11.19
N VAL A 131 -13.15 -18.69 10.34
CA VAL A 131 -14.61 -18.54 10.26
C VAL A 131 -15.24 -19.78 9.62
N GLY A 132 -14.63 -20.31 8.56
CA GLY A 132 -15.10 -21.45 7.78
C GLY A 132 -14.89 -22.83 8.42
N MET A 133 -14.38 -22.92 9.66
CA MET A 133 -14.30 -24.18 10.39
C MET A 133 -15.65 -24.54 11.07
N GLY A 134 -16.54 -25.12 10.26
CA GLY A 134 -17.51 -26.16 10.67
C GLY A 134 -18.99 -25.75 10.75
N PRO A 135 -19.92 -26.56 10.18
CA PRO A 135 -21.36 -26.36 10.38
C PRO A 135 -21.71 -26.51 11.87
N GLY A 136 -22.46 -25.56 12.42
CA GLY A 136 -22.93 -25.57 13.82
C GLY A 136 -22.24 -24.59 14.77
N LYS A 137 -21.24 -23.81 14.33
CA LYS A 137 -20.72 -22.66 15.10
C LYS A 137 -21.33 -21.35 14.59
N ALA A 138 -22.50 -20.98 15.12
CA ALA A 138 -23.02 -19.65 14.91
C ALA A 138 -22.08 -18.63 15.58
N MET A 139 -21.38 -17.82 14.79
CA MET A 139 -20.56 -16.72 15.28
C MET A 139 -21.39 -15.48 15.62
N GLY A 140 -22.72 -15.53 15.40
CA GLY A 140 -23.66 -14.50 15.82
C GLY A 140 -23.23 -13.12 15.31
N ALA A 141 -23.05 -12.17 16.22
CA ALA A 141 -22.64 -10.80 15.90
C ALA A 141 -21.35 -10.68 15.06
N ASN A 142 -20.42 -11.64 15.16
CA ASN A 142 -19.15 -11.58 14.42
C ASN A 142 -19.29 -11.99 12.94
N GLU A 143 -20.36 -12.69 12.55
CA GLU A 143 -20.57 -13.09 11.14
C GLU A 143 -20.87 -11.85 10.28
N HIS A 144 -21.78 -11.01 10.74
CA HIS A 144 -22.13 -9.77 10.07
C HIS A 144 -20.95 -8.79 10.01
N GLU A 145 -20.13 -8.74 11.07
CA GLU A 145 -18.91 -7.92 11.05
C GLU A 145 -17.86 -8.48 10.07
N PHE A 146 -17.80 -9.79 9.89
CA PHE A 146 -16.91 -10.41 8.90
C PHE A 146 -17.39 -10.16 7.46
N GLU A 147 -18.69 -10.28 7.20
CA GLU A 147 -19.30 -9.98 5.90
C GLU A 147 -19.01 -8.53 5.46
N LYS A 148 -19.04 -7.57 6.40
CA LYS A 148 -18.62 -6.18 6.12
C LYS A 148 -17.18 -6.10 5.61
N VAL A 149 -16.27 -6.87 6.22
CA VAL A 149 -14.86 -6.89 5.79
C VAL A 149 -14.72 -7.58 4.43
N GLU A 150 -15.46 -8.65 4.16
CA GLU A 150 -15.46 -9.30 2.84
C GLU A 150 -15.97 -8.37 1.73
N ASN A 151 -17.02 -7.60 2.02
CA ASN A 151 -17.50 -6.56 1.11
C ASN A 151 -16.46 -5.45 0.91
N ALA A 152 -15.76 -5.04 1.97
CA ALA A 152 -14.69 -4.07 1.88
C ALA A 152 -13.52 -4.59 1.03
N GLU A 153 -13.14 -5.87 1.16
CA GLU A 153 -12.11 -6.51 0.33
C GLU A 153 -12.48 -6.49 -1.15
N ARG A 154 -13.74 -6.83 -1.49
CA ARG A 154 -14.22 -6.78 -2.88
C ARG A 154 -14.18 -5.35 -3.44
N ASN A 155 -14.68 -4.38 -2.69
CA ASN A 155 -14.67 -2.96 -3.10
C ASN A 155 -13.23 -2.43 -3.28
N LEU A 156 -12.31 -2.82 -2.39
CA LEU A 156 -10.89 -2.49 -2.53
C LEU A 156 -10.28 -3.12 -3.78
N GLY A 157 -10.66 -4.36 -4.12
CA GLY A 157 -10.26 -5.00 -5.37
C GLY A 157 -10.68 -4.20 -6.60
N GLU A 158 -11.92 -3.71 -6.63
CA GLU A 158 -12.41 -2.84 -7.72
C GLU A 158 -11.64 -1.51 -7.78
N LYS A 159 -11.38 -0.88 -6.63
CA LYS A 159 -10.59 0.36 -6.56
C LYS A 159 -9.14 0.16 -6.99
N ARG A 160 -8.53 -0.97 -6.65
CA ARG A 160 -7.18 -1.35 -7.07
C ARG A 160 -7.10 -1.46 -8.60
N VAL A 161 -8.07 -2.12 -9.23
CA VAL A 161 -8.14 -2.19 -10.70
C VAL A 161 -8.26 -0.78 -11.29
N GLY A 162 -9.14 0.07 -10.74
CA GLY A 162 -9.27 1.46 -11.20
C GLY A 162 -8.00 2.30 -11.00
N LEU A 163 -7.22 2.06 -9.94
CA LEU A 163 -5.91 2.66 -9.75
C LEU A 163 -4.92 2.17 -10.81
N GLU A 164 -4.86 0.85 -11.06
CA GLU A 164 -3.98 0.26 -12.07
C GLU A 164 -4.25 0.82 -13.47
N GLU A 165 -5.53 0.96 -13.84
CA GLU A 165 -5.95 1.60 -15.08
C GLU A 165 -5.53 3.07 -15.15
N ALA A 166 -5.71 3.83 -14.07
CA ALA A 166 -5.29 5.23 -14.01
C ALA A 166 -3.77 5.38 -14.18
N VAL A 167 -2.99 4.51 -13.55
CA VAL A 167 -1.51 4.48 -13.67
C VAL A 167 -1.10 4.13 -15.11
N LYS A 168 -1.73 3.13 -15.74
CA LYS A 168 -1.48 2.76 -17.15
C LYS A 168 -1.83 3.89 -18.12
N GLY A 169 -2.80 4.73 -17.77
CA GLY A 169 -3.21 5.89 -18.56
C GLY A 169 -2.24 7.07 -18.52
N VAL A 170 -1.23 7.06 -17.63
CA VAL A 170 -0.23 8.13 -17.56
C VAL A 170 0.81 7.94 -18.67
N PRO A 171 1.00 8.93 -19.58
CA PRO A 171 1.94 8.82 -20.70
C PRO A 171 3.38 9.12 -20.27
N LEU A 172 3.83 8.53 -19.16
CA LEU A 172 5.20 8.66 -18.66
C LEU A 172 5.90 7.28 -18.70
N PRO A 173 7.22 7.25 -18.92
CA PRO A 173 7.95 6.00 -18.96
C PRO A 173 7.87 5.31 -17.59
N VAL A 174 7.31 4.10 -17.59
CA VAL A 174 7.37 3.19 -16.44
C VAL A 174 8.83 2.94 -16.12
N GLY A 175 9.22 3.19 -14.87
CA GLY A 175 10.60 3.01 -14.44
C GLY A 175 11.08 1.58 -14.69
N LYS A 176 11.72 1.31 -15.84
CA LYS A 176 12.62 0.15 -15.94
C LYS A 176 13.76 0.46 -15.00
N GLY A 177 13.72 -0.16 -13.82
CA GLY A 177 14.79 -0.09 -12.84
C GLY A 177 16.12 -0.15 -13.58
N VAL A 178 16.91 0.92 -13.44
CA VAL A 178 18.23 1.00 -14.04
C VAL A 178 19.01 -0.17 -13.47
N LYS A 179 19.07 -1.29 -14.20
CA LYS A 179 20.07 -2.32 -13.98
C LYS A 179 21.38 -1.57 -14.19
N GLY A 180 22.02 -1.20 -13.08
CA GLY A 180 23.35 -0.64 -13.08
C GLY A 180 24.19 -1.53 -13.97
N LYS A 181 24.60 -0.99 -15.13
CA LYS A 181 25.68 -1.58 -15.89
C LYS A 181 26.87 -1.54 -14.96
N GLY A 182 27.19 -2.67 -14.35
CA GLY A 182 28.47 -2.89 -13.71
C GLY A 182 29.54 -2.47 -14.71
N ARG A 183 30.27 -1.41 -14.36
CA ARG A 183 31.54 -1.12 -15.01
C ARG A 183 32.42 -2.35 -14.79
N LYS A 184 32.81 -2.97 -15.89
CA LYS A 184 33.97 -3.86 -15.95
C LYS A 184 35.23 -3.06 -15.67
#